data_AF-W2Q8G9-F1
#
_entry.id   AF-W2Q8G9-F1
#
_cell.length_a   1.000
_cell.length_b   1.000
_cell.length_c   1.000
_cell.angle_alpha   90.00
_cell.angle_beta   90.00
_cell.angle_gamma   90.00
#
_symmetry.space_group_name_H-M   'P 1'
#
loop_
_entity.id
_entity.type
_entity.pdbx_description
1 polymer ?
#
loop_
_entity_poly.entity_id
_entity_poly.type
_entity_poly.pdbx_seq_one_letter_code
_entity_poly.pdbx_strand_id
1 'polypeptide(L)'
;MDSMKAFRLWVTTTDRWWGRRYQLDPENALTASHLFSDRAQTAIKERDFAAALQDATQALKYNASNEKAILRKLVALENLERFESALQLANDVLDNG
;
A
#
# COMPACT_ATOMS: atom_id res chain seq x y z
N MET A 1 -20.49 33.00 5.26
CA MET A 1 -20.03 31.84 6.05
C MET A 1 -19.29 30.94 5.08
N ASP A 2 -17.98 30.79 5.26
CA ASP A 2 -17.05 30.42 4.21
C ASP A 2 -17.12 28.92 3.86
N SER A 3 -17.65 28.61 2.67
CA SER A 3 -17.95 27.25 2.18
C SER A 3 -16.72 26.33 2.15
N MET A 4 -15.51 26.90 2.16
CA MET A 4 -14.25 26.13 2.20
C MET A 4 -13.93 25.55 3.59
N LYS A 5 -14.44 26.13 4.68
CA LYS A 5 -14.22 25.61 6.04
C LYS A 5 -15.10 24.39 6.34
N ALA A 6 -16.30 24.35 5.77
CA ALA A 6 -17.23 23.22 5.89
C ALA A 6 -16.71 21.97 5.17
N PHE A 7 -16.12 22.14 3.99
CA PHE A 7 -15.53 21.05 3.21
C PHE A 7 -14.36 20.38 3.95
N ARG A 8 -13.50 21.20 4.59
CA ARG A 8 -12.35 20.70 5.36
C ARG A 8 -12.75 19.90 6.60
N LEU A 9 -13.83 20.29 7.28
CA LEU A 9 -14.38 19.55 8.43
C LEU A 9 -15.07 18.24 8.01
N TRP A 10 -15.73 18.23 6.84
CA TRP A 10 -16.40 17.03 6.34
C TRP A 10 -15.40 15.91 6.00
N VAL A 11 -14.23 16.27 5.46
CA VAL A 11 -13.14 15.33 5.16
C VAL A 11 -12.52 14.73 6.43
N THR A 12 -12.31 15.52 7.49
CA THR A 12 -11.70 15.01 8.73
C THR A 12 -12.65 14.17 9.59
N THR A 13 -13.97 14.38 9.46
CA THR A 13 -14.97 13.64 10.24
C THR A 13 -15.31 12.29 9.59
N THR A 14 -15.16 12.16 8.27
CA THR A 14 -15.38 10.90 7.54
C THR A 14 -14.19 9.94 7.65
N ASP A 15 -12.98 10.42 7.90
CA ASP A 15 -11.77 9.58 8.00
C ASP A 15 -11.81 8.56 9.17
N ARG A 16 -12.53 8.88 10.25
CA ARG A 16 -12.80 7.93 11.35
C ARG A 16 -13.75 6.79 10.97
N TRP A 17 -14.64 7.02 10.00
CA TRP A 17 -15.66 6.04 9.60
C TRP A 17 -15.18 5.11 8.49
N TRP A 18 -14.28 5.57 7.62
CA TRP A 18 -13.66 4.73 6.60
C TRP A 18 -12.86 3.58 7.21
N GLY A 19 -12.05 3.84 8.24
CA GLY A 19 -11.26 2.80 8.92
C GLY A 19 -12.10 1.66 9.53
N ARG A 20 -13.34 1.95 9.96
CA ARG A 20 -14.26 0.94 10.51
C ARG A 20 -15.03 0.18 9.43
N ARG A 21 -15.26 0.80 8.26
CA ARG A 21 -15.96 0.16 7.13
C ARG A 21 -15.06 -0.82 6.38
N TYR A 22 -13.76 -0.54 6.27
CA TYR A 22 -12.78 -1.48 5.73
C TYR A 22 -12.56 -2.73 6.60
N GLN A 23 -12.96 -2.72 7.87
CA GLN A 23 -12.92 -3.89 8.74
C GLN A 23 -14.13 -4.82 8.58
N LEU A 24 -15.21 -4.38 7.92
CA LEU A 24 -16.48 -5.11 7.88
C LEU A 24 -16.62 -6.03 6.65
N ASP A 25 -15.89 -5.75 5.56
CA ASP A 25 -15.95 -6.54 4.33
C ASP A 25 -14.53 -6.97 3.90
N PRO A 26 -14.14 -8.24 4.07
CA PRO A 26 -12.82 -8.73 3.64
C PRO A 26 -12.62 -8.59 2.11
N GLU A 27 -13.70 -8.59 1.33
CA GLU A 27 -13.68 -8.33 -0.10
C GLU A 27 -13.16 -6.91 -0.42
N ASN A 28 -13.58 -5.90 0.35
CA ASN A 28 -13.10 -4.52 0.19
C ASN A 28 -11.63 -4.38 0.56
N ALA A 29 -11.13 -5.16 1.53
CA ALA A 29 -9.71 -5.19 1.87
C ALA A 29 -8.87 -5.83 0.76
N LEU A 30 -9.34 -6.93 0.15
CA LEU A 30 -8.68 -7.55 -1.00
C LEU A 30 -8.66 -6.61 -2.21
N THR A 31 -9.77 -5.95 -2.52
CA THR A 31 -9.84 -4.93 -3.58
C THR A 31 -8.89 -3.77 -3.32
N ALA A 32 -8.81 -3.28 -2.07
CA ALA A 32 -7.85 -2.25 -1.69
C ALA A 32 -6.40 -2.71 -1.90
N SER A 33 -6.07 -3.94 -1.49
CA SER A 33 -4.74 -4.52 -1.72
C SER A 33 -4.37 -4.56 -3.21
N HIS A 34 -5.28 -5.02 -4.07
CA HIS A 34 -5.06 -5.04 -5.52
C HIS A 34 -4.85 -3.64 -6.09
N LEU A 35 -5.69 -2.67 -5.71
CA LEU A 35 -5.59 -1.29 -6.18
C LEU A 35 -4.24 -0.66 -5.82
N PHE A 36 -3.81 -0.79 -4.56
CA PHE A 36 -2.49 -0.28 -4.14
C PHE A 36 -1.35 -1.01 -4.85
N SER A 37 -1.47 -2.32 -5.05
CA SER A 37 -0.47 -3.10 -5.78
C SER A 37 -0.34 -2.64 -7.24
N ASP A 38 -1.45 -2.37 -7.91
CA ASP A 38 -1.43 -1.88 -9.30
C ASP A 38 -0.95 -0.42 -9.40
N ARG A 39 -1.24 0.40 -8.39
CA ARG A 39 -0.66 1.75 -8.28
C ARG A 39 0.86 1.70 -8.11
N ALA A 40 1.36 0.78 -7.28
CA ALA A 40 2.80 0.54 -7.13
C ALA A 40 3.45 0.12 -8.46
N GLN A 41 2.75 -0.69 -9.26
CA GLN A 41 3.25 -1.08 -10.58
C GLN A 41 3.42 0.10 -11.53
N THR A 42 2.47 1.03 -11.52
CA THR A 42 2.54 2.26 -12.32
C THR A 42 3.69 3.15 -11.85
N ALA A 43 3.85 3.32 -10.54
CA ALA A 43 4.96 4.08 -9.96
C ALA A 43 6.34 3.47 -10.34
N ILE A 44 6.48 2.15 -10.34
CA ILE A 44 7.70 1.47 -10.83
C ILE A 44 7.98 1.82 -12.30
N LYS A 45 6.97 1.85 -13.16
CA LYS A 45 7.12 2.22 -14.58
C LYS A 45 7.55 3.68 -14.75
N GLU A 46 7.07 4.56 -13.87
CA GLU A 46 7.44 5.97 -13.82
C GLU A 46 8.82 6.20 -13.14
N ARG A 47 9.45 5.15 -12.63
CA ARG A 47 10.70 5.16 -11.84
C ARG A 47 10.58 5.95 -10.53
N ASP A 48 9.36 6.14 -10.02
CA ASP A 48 9.13 6.64 -8.66
C ASP A 48 9.10 5.46 -7.68
N PHE A 49 10.29 5.03 -7.28
CA PHE A 49 10.45 3.89 -6.38
C PHE A 49 10.01 4.17 -4.94
N ALA A 50 10.00 5.44 -4.53
CA ALA A 50 9.52 5.84 -3.20
C ALA A 50 7.99 5.68 -3.09
N ALA A 51 7.25 6.16 -4.10
CA ALA A 51 5.81 5.95 -4.19
C ALA A 51 5.47 4.47 -4.34
N ALA A 52 6.21 3.74 -5.18
CA ALA A 52 6.03 2.29 -5.33
C ALA A 52 6.21 1.54 -4.01
N LEU A 53 7.22 1.90 -3.22
CA LEU A 53 7.48 1.30 -1.91
C LEU A 53 6.33 1.55 -0.93
N GLN A 54 5.83 2.79 -0.88
CA GLN A 54 4.71 3.17 -0.02
C GLN A 54 3.46 2.39 -0.37
N ASP A 55 3.14 2.30 -1.66
CA ASP A 55 1.94 1.64 -2.15
C ASP A 55 1.98 0.13 -1.98
N ALA A 56 3.11 -0.49 -2.29
CA ALA A 56 3.31 -1.92 -2.06
C ALA A 56 3.22 -2.25 -0.56
N THR A 57 3.79 -1.40 0.31
CA THR A 57 3.67 -1.57 1.77
C THR A 57 2.22 -1.44 2.23
N GLN A 58 1.46 -0.51 1.66
CA GLN A 58 0.04 -0.34 1.99
C GLN A 58 -0.80 -1.53 1.50
N ALA A 59 -0.53 -2.06 0.31
CA ALA A 59 -1.17 -3.26 -0.22
C ALA A 59 -1.00 -4.48 0.71
N LEU A 60 0.21 -4.65 1.28
CA LEU A 60 0.53 -5.75 2.19
C LEU A 60 -0.13 -5.61 3.57
N LYS A 61 -0.48 -4.39 4.01
CA LYS A 61 -1.27 -4.21 5.23
C LYS A 61 -2.69 -4.78 5.10
N TYR A 62 -3.26 -4.75 3.90
CA TYR A 62 -4.60 -5.30 3.64
C TYR A 62 -4.56 -6.79 3.32
N ASN A 63 -3.54 -7.23 2.58
CA ASN A 63 -3.33 -8.64 2.28
C ASN A 63 -1.82 -8.95 2.27
N ALA A 64 -1.34 -9.53 3.37
CA ALA A 64 0.07 -9.89 3.52
C ALA A 64 0.51 -10.98 2.53
N SER A 65 -0.42 -11.80 2.04
CA SER A 65 -0.16 -12.89 1.08
C SER A 65 -0.23 -12.42 -0.38
N ASN A 66 -0.34 -11.11 -0.65
CA ASN A 66 -0.36 -10.59 -2.02
C ASN A 66 1.05 -10.63 -2.65
N GLU A 67 1.37 -11.74 -3.32
CA GLU A 67 2.66 -11.99 -3.98
C GLU A 67 3.08 -10.84 -4.92
N LYS A 68 2.15 -10.25 -5.67
CA LYS A 68 2.45 -9.12 -6.55
C LYS A 68 2.92 -7.90 -5.77
N ALA A 69 2.29 -7.62 -4.64
CA ALA A 69 2.69 -6.51 -3.77
C ALA A 69 4.06 -6.77 -3.12
N ILE A 70 4.35 -8.01 -2.72
CA ILE A 70 5.66 -8.42 -2.19
C ILE A 70 6.75 -8.18 -3.24
N LEU A 71 6.58 -8.69 -4.46
CA LEU A 71 7.53 -8.51 -5.56
C LEU A 71 7.76 -7.03 -5.89
N ARG A 72 6.69 -6.24 -5.96
CA ARG A 72 6.77 -4.79 -6.21
C ARG A 72 7.50 -4.05 -5.09
N LYS A 73 7.32 -4.46 -3.84
CA LYS A 73 8.07 -3.93 -2.68
C LYS A 73 9.56 -4.27 -2.77
N LEU A 74 9.91 -5.50 -3.14
CA LEU A 74 11.30 -5.92 -3.35
C LEU A 74 11.98 -5.06 -4.42
N VAL A 75 11.36 -4.93 -5.59
CA VAL A 75 11.88 -4.10 -6.70
C VAL A 75 12.07 -2.65 -6.27
N ALA A 76 11.12 -2.08 -5.53
CA ALA A 76 11.23 -0.73 -5.04
C ALA A 76 12.38 -0.56 -4.02
N LEU A 77 12.59 -1.52 -3.12
CA LEU A 77 13.69 -1.49 -2.15
C LEU A 77 15.05 -1.61 -2.84
N GLU A 78 15.18 -2.49 -3.83
CA GLU A 78 16.40 -2.67 -4.63
C GLU A 78 16.78 -1.38 -5.36
N ASN A 79 15.83 -0.72 -6.03
CA ASN A 79 16.07 0.52 -6.76
C ASN A 79 16.30 1.74 -5.84
N LEU A 80 15.93 1.64 -4.56
CA LEU A 80 16.25 2.63 -3.53
C LEU A 80 17.53 2.29 -2.76
N GLU A 81 18.28 1.28 -3.20
CA GLU A 81 19.52 0.79 -2.58
C GLU A 81 19.33 0.33 -1.11
N ARG A 82 18.11 -0.05 -0.73
CA ARG A 82 17.77 -0.57 0.60
C ARG A 82 17.91 -2.09 0.65
N PHE A 83 19.10 -2.56 0.31
CA PHE A 83 19.36 -4.00 0.10
C PHE A 83 19.14 -4.85 1.35
N GLU A 84 19.47 -4.36 2.54
CA GLU A 84 19.23 -5.10 3.79
C GLU A 84 17.73 -5.39 3.99
N SER A 85 16.88 -4.38 3.79
CA SER A 85 15.43 -4.54 3.89
C SER A 85 14.86 -5.44 2.78
N ALA A 86 15.44 -5.39 1.57
CA ALA A 86 15.05 -6.27 0.48
C ALA A 86 15.41 -7.74 0.78
N LEU A 87 16.63 -7.98 1.28
CA LEU A 87 17.08 -9.32 1.66
C LEU A 87 16.25 -9.89 2.81
N GLN A 88 15.98 -9.09 3.84
CA GLN A 88 15.11 -9.51 4.94
C GLN A 88 13.73 -9.90 4.42
N LEU A 89 13.12 -9.06 3.58
CA LEU A 89 11.82 -9.36 2.98
C LEU A 89 11.85 -10.62 2.11
N ALA A 90 12.93 -10.84 1.34
CA ALA A 90 13.06 -12.03 0.52
C ALA A 90 13.20 -13.31 1.37
N ASN A 91 14.00 -13.26 2.44
CA ASN A 91 14.13 -14.38 3.38
C ASN A 91 12.80 -14.66 4.07
N ASP A 92 12.11 -13.63 4.57
CA ASP A 92 10.79 -13.78 5.21
C ASP A 92 9.78 -14.47 4.28
N VAL A 93 9.85 -14.21 2.97
CA VAL A 93 8.95 -14.80 1.98
C VAL A 93 9.34 -16.24 1.66
N LEU A 94 10.64 -16.55 1.57
CA LEU A 94 11.13 -17.90 1.28
C LEU A 94 10.99 -18.84 2.48
N ASP A 95 11.15 -18.32 3.70
CA ASP A 95 11.06 -19.10 4.94
C ASP A 95 9.59 -19.39 5.33
N ASN A 96 8.64 -18.58 4.85
CA ASN A 96 7.20 -18.74 5.10
C ASN A 96 6.41 -19.29 3.88
N GLY A 97 7.11 -19.75 2.83
CA GLY A 97 6.54 -20.26 1.57
C GLY A 97 6.26 -21.76 1.53
#